data_AF-A0A9D1R0D9-F1
#
_entry.id   AF-A0A9D1R0D9-F1
#
_cell.length_a   1.000
_cell.length_b   1.000
_cell.length_c   1.000
_cell.angle_alpha   90.00
_cell.angle_beta   90.00
_cell.angle_gamma   90.00
#
_symmetry.space_group_name_H-M   'P 1'
#
loop_
_entity.id
_entity.type
_entity.pdbx_description
1 polymer ?
#
loop_
_entity_poly.entity_id
_entity_poly.type
_entity_poly.pdbx_seq_one_letter_code
_entity_poly.pdbx_strand_id
1 'polypeptide(L)' 'IPITLKCSQCGHIFSPPKGEHFFAPCPSCGEEFGHGMETGRELYVQHIEAE' A
#
# COMPACT_ATOMS: atom_id res chain seq x y z
N ILE A 1 1.27 6.98 -7.80
CA ILE A 1 0.02 6.70 -7.07
C ILE A 1 0.39 6.37 -5.61
N PRO A 2 -0.22 7.00 -4.59
CA PRO A 2 0.01 6.62 -3.20
C PRO A 2 -0.52 5.20 -2.95
N ILE A 3 0.25 4.35 -2.24
CA ILE A 3 -0.15 3.00 -1.86
C ILE A 3 -1.05 3.08 -0.63
N THR A 4 -2.16 2.35 -0.63
CA THR A 4 -3.01 2.18 0.55
C THR A 4 -3.01 0.72 0.97
N LEU A 5 -2.82 0.49 2.27
CA LEU A 5 -2.82 -0.83 2.89
C LEU A 5 -4.11 -1.02 3.69
N LYS A 6 -4.58 -2.26 3.75
CA LYS A 6 -5.68 -2.72 4.60
C LYS A 6 -5.14 -3.75 5.58
N CYS A 7 -5.27 -3.48 6.87
CA CYS A 7 -4.88 -4.43 7.90
C CYS A 7 -5.75 -5.69 7.82
N SER A 8 -5.12 -6.87 7.79
CA SER A 8 -5.82 -8.16 7.78
C SER A 8 -6.47 -8.50 9.12
N GLN A 9 -5.95 -7.94 10.22
CA GLN A 9 -6.44 -8.22 11.57
C GLN A 9 -7.69 -7.40 11.91
N CYS A 10 -7.65 -6.07 11.72
CA CYS A 10 -8.74 -5.16 12.11
C CYS A 10 -9.47 -4.51 10.93
N GLY A 11 -8.99 -4.68 9.70
CA GLY A 11 -9.59 -4.07 8.51
C GLY A 11 -9.29 -2.59 8.30
N HIS A 12 -8.50 -1.94 9.19
CA HIS A 12 -8.17 -0.53 9.07
C HIS A 12 -7.37 -0.24 7.80
N ILE A 13 -7.76 0.83 7.08
CA ILE A 13 -7.12 1.25 5.83
C ILE A 13 -6.23 2.46 6.12
N PHE A 14 -4.95 2.38 5.74
CA PHE A 14 -3.97 3.43 6.00
C PHE A 14 -2.93 3.54 4.89
N SER A 15 -2.28 4.70 4.79
CA SER A 15 -1.20 4.95 3.84
C SER A 15 0.14 4.91 4.55
N PRO A 16 1.03 3.95 4.25
CA PRO A 16 2.34 3.86 4.88
C PRO A 16 3.26 5.01 4.42
N PRO A 17 4.21 5.45 5.27
CA PRO A 17 5.24 6.40 4.87
C PRO A 17 6.07 5.87 3.69
N LYS A 18 6.61 6.79 2.87
CA LYS A 18 7.38 6.44 1.67
C LYS A 18 8.61 5.61 2.06
N GLY A 19 8.77 4.42 1.47
CA GLY A 19 9.91 3.52 1.71
C GLY A 19 9.63 2.35 2.68
N GLU A 20 8.56 2.41 3.48
CA GLU A 20 8.27 1.43 4.55
C GLU A 20 6.99 0.62 4.30
N HIS A 21 6.55 0.55 3.05
CA HIS A 21 5.25 0.02 2.63
C HIS A 21 4.98 -1.45 3.00
N PHE A 22 6.02 -2.23 3.32
CA PHE A 22 5.91 -3.65 3.60
C PHE A 22 5.92 -3.99 5.09
N PHE A 23 6.34 -3.07 5.95
CA PHE A 23 6.58 -3.33 7.38
C PHE A 23 5.97 -2.27 8.31
N ALA A 24 5.26 -1.29 7.77
CA ALA A 24 4.59 -0.29 8.59
C ALA A 24 3.48 -0.95 9.43
N PRO A 25 3.53 -0.87 10.78
CA PRO A 25 2.51 -1.46 11.63
C PRO A 25 1.16 -0.77 11.44
N CYS A 26 0.09 -1.53 11.65
CA CYS A 26 -1.25 -0.97 11.63
C CYS A 26 -1.41 0.07 12.75
N PRO A 27 -1.76 1.33 12.43
CA PRO A 27 -1.89 2.39 13.44
C PRO A 27 -3.07 2.18 14.40
N SER A 28 -3.99 1.26 14.09
CA SER A 28 -5.17 0.99 14.91
C SER A 28 -4.99 -0.18 15.88
N CYS A 29 -4.24 -1.22 15.53
CA CYS A 29 -4.11 -2.43 16.35
C CYS A 29 -2.67 -2.90 16.57
N GLY A 30 -1.69 -2.30 15.90
CA GLY A 30 -0.28 -2.63 16.04
C GLY A 30 0.19 -3.88 15.26
N GLU A 31 -0.69 -4.55 14.50
CA GLU A 31 -0.30 -5.67 13.64
C GLU A 31 0.79 -5.26 12.65
N GLU A 32 1.88 -6.01 12.55
CA GLU A 32 3.07 -5.65 11.76
C GLU A 32 3.08 -6.32 10.38
N PHE A 33 2.31 -7.41 10.20
CA PHE A 33 2.40 -8.25 9.01
C PHE A 33 1.05 -8.50 8.32
N GLY A 34 1.13 -9.01 7.09
CA GLY A 34 -0.02 -9.53 6.36
C GLY A 34 -1.04 -8.49 5.92
N HIS A 35 -0.65 -7.22 5.80
CA HIS A 35 -1.51 -6.16 5.25
C HIS A 35 -1.76 -6.38 3.75
N GLY A 36 -3.01 -6.23 3.31
CA GLY A 36 -3.39 -6.27 1.91
C GLY A 36 -3.16 -4.91 1.24
N MET A 37 -2.69 -4.90 -0.01
CA MET A 37 -2.61 -3.66 -0.80
C MET A 37 -3.94 -3.43 -1.53
N GLU A 38 -4.63 -2.34 -1.22
CA GLU A 38 -5.87 -1.96 -1.92
C GLU A 38 -5.60 -1.13 -3.17
N THR A 39 -4.50 -0.35 -3.18
CA THR A 39 -4.12 0.51 -4.32
C THR A 39 -2.60 0.49 -4.53
N GLY A 40 -2.13 0.87 -5.72
CA GLY A 40 -0.70 0.89 -6.07
C GLY A 40 -0.19 -0.39 -6.74
N ARG A 41 -1.07 -1.34 -7.07
CA ARG A 41 -0.75 -2.57 -7.82
C ARG A 41 -0.73 -2.37 -9.34
N GLU A 42 -0.95 -1.15 -9.81
CA GLU A 42 -1.12 -0.83 -11.22
C GLU A 42 0.07 0.00 -11.72
N LEU A 43 0.80 -0.56 -12.68
CA LEU A 43 1.81 0.16 -13.45
C LEU A 43 1.09 0.97 -14.54
N TYR A 44 1.02 2.29 -14.35
CA TYR A 44 0.50 3.20 -15.38
C TYR A 44 1.62 3.54 -16.36
N VAL A 45 1.51 3.09 -17.61
CA VAL A 45 2.40 3.51 -18.70
C VAL A 45 1.97 4.91 -19.12
N GLN A 46 2.70 5.93 -18.65
CA GLN A 46 2.35 7.34 -18.88
C GLN A 46 2.66 7.81 -20.31
N HIS A 47 3.52 7.11 -21.04
CA HIS A 47 3.87 7.46 -22.42
C HIS A 47 4.41 6.23 -23.15
N ILE A 48 3.98 6.03 -24.40
CA ILE A 48 4.59 5.08 -25.34
C ILE A 48 4.94 5.93 -26.57
N GLU A 49 6.23 6.14 -26.82
CA GLU A 49 6.68 6.78 -28.07
C GLU A 49 6.74 5.70 -29.15
N ALA A 50 6.19 6.01 -30.32
CA ALA A 50 6.32 5.20 -31.53
C ALA A 50 6.96 6.08 -32.62
N GLU A 51 8.00 5.55 -33.26
CA GLU A 51 8.69 6.15 -34.42
C GLU A 51 8.05 5.74 -35.75
#